data_AF-A0A1T5HYU2-F1
#
_entry.id   AF-A0A1T5HYU2-F1
#
_cell.length_a   1.000
_cell.length_b   1.000
_cell.length_c   1.000
_cell.angle_alpha   90.00
_cell.angle_beta   90.00
_cell.angle_gamma   90.00
#
_symmetry.space_group_name_H-M   'P 1'
#
loop_
_entity.id
_entity.type
_entity.pdbx_description
1 polymer ?
#
loop_
_entity_poly.entity_id
_entity_poly.type
_entity_poly.pdbx_seq_one_letter_code
_entity_poly.pdbx_strand_id
1 'polypeptide(L)'
;MNIFMIVMLIFFCVMTVVSYIYLLMSFDEKEQHLYFDDKTKTVFCDGKKIISVRDGSGNYRFIKYIFEHTDRPISVTELEAHVFFGQNVNIVKVLSNTHLPKEIISTFFCVSKNSLTFKNKAFLK
;
A
#
# COMPACT_ATOMS: atom_id res chain seq x y z
N MET A 1 -43.92 -33.86 4.44
CA MET A 1 -42.93 -33.02 5.16
C MET A 1 -43.70 -32.04 6.03
N ASN A 2 -43.52 -32.06 7.35
CA ASN A 2 -44.33 -31.23 8.25
C ASN A 2 -43.92 -29.76 8.15
N ILE A 3 -44.85 -28.84 8.45
CA ILE A 3 -44.61 -27.38 8.44
C ILE A 3 -43.35 -27.02 9.24
N PHE A 4 -43.12 -27.67 10.38
CA PHE A 4 -41.91 -27.52 11.17
C PHE A 4 -40.62 -27.81 10.39
N MET A 5 -40.59 -28.89 9.60
CA MET A 5 -39.44 -29.25 8.76
C MET A 5 -39.20 -28.23 7.66
N ILE A 6 -40.28 -27.67 7.08
CA ILE A 6 -40.19 -26.62 6.05
C ILE A 6 -39.58 -25.34 6.66
N VAL A 7 -40.04 -24.94 7.85
CA VAL A 7 -39.53 -23.76 8.55
C VAL A 7 -38.05 -23.94 8.92
N MET A 8 -37.66 -25.11 9.42
CA MET A 8 -36.27 -25.41 9.74
C MET A 8 -35.37 -25.39 8.51
N LEU A 9 -35.84 -25.94 7.37
CA LEU A 9 -35.09 -25.90 6.11
C LEU A 9 -34.86 -24.46 5.63
N ILE A 10 -35.89 -23.62 5.66
CA ILE A 10 -35.78 -22.20 5.28
C ILE A 10 -34.78 -21.49 6.21
N PHE A 11 -34.85 -21.74 7.52
CA PHE A 11 -33.91 -21.18 8.48
C PHE A 11 -32.45 -21.56 8.16
N PHE A 12 -32.17 -22.83 7.89
CA PHE A 12 -30.82 -23.29 7.53
C PHE A 12 -30.33 -22.67 6.21
N CYS A 13 -31.21 -22.54 5.21
CA CYS A 13 -30.88 -21.86 3.95
C CYS A 13 -30.52 -20.39 4.20
N VAL A 14 -31.31 -19.67 4.99
CA VAL A 14 -31.04 -18.26 5.34
C VAL A 14 -29.72 -18.13 6.09
N MET A 15 -29.48 -18.97 7.10
CA MET A 15 -28.22 -18.95 7.86
C MET A 15 -27.02 -19.20 6.95
N THR A 16 -27.12 -20.12 6.00
CA THR A 16 -26.03 -20.42 5.06
C THR A 16 -25.74 -19.24 4.14
N VAL A 17 -26.77 -18.57 3.62
CA VAL A 17 -26.62 -17.38 2.78
C VAL A 17 -26.00 -16.23 3.58
N VAL A 18 -26.46 -16.00 4.82
CA VAL A 18 -25.91 -14.95 5.69
C VAL A 18 -24.45 -15.23 6.03
N SER A 19 -24.11 -16.47 6.40
CA SER A 19 -22.73 -16.86 6.67
C SER A 19 -21.84 -16.72 5.44
N TYR A 20 -22.34 -17.06 4.25
CA TYR A 20 -21.61 -16.88 2.99
C TYR A 20 -21.36 -15.41 2.67
N ILE A 21 -22.37 -14.55 2.81
CA ILE A 21 -22.22 -13.09 2.63
C ILE A 21 -21.22 -12.53 3.65
N TYR A 22 -21.30 -12.94 4.91
CA TYR A 22 -20.35 -12.50 5.95
C TYR A 22 -18.93 -12.92 5.62
N LEU A 23 -18.75 -14.16 5.14
CA LEU A 23 -17.46 -14.68 4.72
C LEU A 23 -16.91 -13.88 3.52
N LEU A 24 -17.74 -13.61 2.51
CA LEU A 24 -17.35 -12.74 1.38
C LEU A 24 -16.96 -11.33 1.83
N MET A 25 -17.70 -10.71 2.74
CA MET A 25 -17.36 -9.40 3.29
C MET A 25 -16.06 -9.42 4.11
N SER A 26 -15.73 -10.54 4.75
CA SER A 26 -14.47 -10.73 5.47
C SER A 26 -13.28 -10.99 4.54
N PHE A 27 -13.54 -11.55 3.35
CA PHE A 27 -12.54 -11.79 2.29
C PHE A 27 -12.48 -10.66 1.27
N ASP A 28 -13.27 -9.60 1.44
CA ASP A 28 -13.09 -8.35 0.71
C ASP A 28 -11.79 -7.72 1.24
N GLU A 29 -10.67 -8.25 0.74
CA GLU A 29 -9.33 -7.73 0.95
C GLU A 29 -9.39 -6.26 0.56
N LYS A 30 -9.35 -5.38 1.56
CA LYS A 30 -9.32 -3.95 1.32
C LYS A 30 -8.01 -3.65 0.59
N GLU A 31 -8.10 -3.55 -0.72
CA GLU A 31 -7.02 -3.08 -1.59
C GLU A 31 -6.68 -1.68 -1.11
N GLN A 32 -5.51 -1.52 -0.48
CA GLN A 32 -5.04 -0.21 -0.09
C GLN A 32 -4.28 0.39 -1.25
N HIS A 33 -4.59 1.64 -1.56
CA HIS A 33 -3.94 2.39 -2.63
C HIS A 33 -3.21 3.60 -2.08
N LEU A 34 -1.91 3.65 -2.32
CA LEU A 34 -1.10 4.83 -2.07
C LEU A 34 -1.19 5.78 -3.26
N TYR A 35 -1.45 7.05 -2.97
CA TYR A 35 -1.50 8.12 -3.95
C TYR A 35 -0.61 9.27 -3.51
N PHE A 36 0.15 9.85 -4.45
CA PHE A 36 0.93 11.05 -4.22
C PHE A 36 0.31 12.22 -4.97
N ASP A 37 -0.11 13.25 -4.23
CA ASP A 37 -0.57 14.50 -4.81
C ASP A 37 0.62 15.45 -4.99
N ASP A 38 1.08 15.61 -6.24
CA ASP A 38 2.16 16.54 -6.57
C ASP A 38 1.76 18.01 -6.40
N LYS A 39 0.48 18.38 -6.22
CA LYS A 39 0.09 19.77 -5.93
C LYS A 39 0.32 20.11 -4.47
N THR A 40 -0.16 19.26 -3.57
CA THR A 40 -0.07 19.43 -2.11
C THR A 40 1.14 18.75 -1.49
N LYS A 41 1.94 18.03 -2.28
CA LYS A 41 3.18 17.33 -1.88
C LYS A 41 2.89 16.36 -0.75
N THR A 42 1.75 15.69 -0.85
CA THR A 42 1.20 14.87 0.23
C THR A 42 0.95 13.45 -0.28
N VAL A 43 1.38 12.47 0.50
CA VAL A 43 1.09 11.06 0.28
C VAL A 43 -0.18 10.71 1.04
N PHE A 44 -1.13 10.09 0.35
CA PHE A 44 -2.40 9.61 0.87
C PHE A 44 -2.46 8.08 0.75
N CYS A 45 -3.13 7.44 1.70
CA CYS A 45 -3.53 6.03 1.63
C CYS A 45 -5.04 5.98 1.80
N ASP A 46 -5.78 5.51 0.79
CA ASP A 46 -7.24 5.43 0.80
C ASP A 46 -7.93 6.73 1.24
N GLY A 47 -7.43 7.87 0.74
CA GLY A 47 -7.92 9.22 1.06
C GLY A 47 -7.47 9.78 2.40
N LYS A 48 -6.79 9.00 3.26
CA LYS A 48 -6.19 9.51 4.51
C LYS A 48 -4.79 10.04 4.24
N LYS A 49 -4.51 11.24 4.74
CA LYS A 49 -3.17 11.83 4.69
C LYS A 49 -2.20 10.98 5.53
N ILE A 50 -1.10 10.56 4.92
CA ILE A 50 -0.01 9.81 5.56
C ILE A 50 1.12 10.75 5.95
N ILE A 51 1.73 11.41 4.96
CA ILE A 51 2.81 12.38 5.16
C ILE A 51 2.69 13.53 4.18
N SER A 52 3.19 14.70 4.56
CA SER A 52 3.49 15.79 3.62
C SER A 52 4.99 16.00 3.57
N VAL A 53 5.54 16.07 2.36
CA VAL A 53 6.97 16.29 2.12
C VAL A 53 7.22 17.75 1.75
N ARG A 54 8.37 18.28 2.17
CA ARG A 54 8.78 19.65 1.84
C ARG A 54 9.18 19.72 0.36
N ASP A 55 8.72 20.75 -0.34
CA ASP A 55 9.08 20.99 -1.73
C ASP A 55 10.60 21.12 -1.91
N GLY A 56 11.12 20.55 -3.00
CA GLY A 56 12.55 20.49 -3.32
C GLY A 56 13.41 19.60 -2.38
N SER A 57 12.83 18.98 -1.35
CA SER A 57 13.60 18.10 -0.45
C SER A 57 14.01 16.80 -1.13
N GLY A 58 15.05 16.14 -0.60
CA GLY A 58 15.43 14.80 -1.04
C GLY A 58 14.28 13.79 -0.93
N ASN A 59 13.46 13.91 0.12
CA ASN A 59 12.27 13.08 0.31
C ASN A 59 11.21 13.35 -0.77
N TYR A 60 10.98 14.62 -1.16
CA TYR A 60 10.07 14.95 -2.25
C TYR A 60 10.52 14.30 -3.56
N ARG A 61 11.81 14.46 -3.92
CA ARG A 61 12.36 13.86 -5.15
C ARG A 61 12.25 12.34 -5.12
N PHE A 62 12.57 11.72 -3.98
CA PHE A 62 12.46 10.28 -3.81
C PHE A 62 11.02 9.79 -3.97
N ILE A 63 10.08 10.39 -3.23
CA ILE A 63 8.65 10.03 -3.31
C ILE A 63 8.13 10.23 -4.74
N LYS A 64 8.41 11.37 -5.37
CA LYS A 64 8.00 11.59 -6.76
C LYS A 64 8.55 10.50 -7.70
N TYR A 65 9.83 10.19 -7.59
CA TYR A 65 10.49 9.22 -8.45
C TYR A 65 9.93 7.80 -8.32
N ILE A 66 9.68 7.32 -7.09
CA ILE A 66 9.12 5.97 -6.89
C ILE A 66 7.67 5.86 -7.42
N PHE A 67 6.88 6.93 -7.33
CA PHE A 67 5.50 6.96 -7.83
C PHE A 67 5.45 7.04 -9.37
N GLU A 68 6.49 7.56 -10.01
CA GLU A 68 6.66 7.52 -11.47
C GLU A 68 7.15 6.15 -11.98
N HIS A 69 7.73 5.32 -11.11
CA HIS A 69 8.35 4.03 -11.44
C HIS A 69 7.77 2.88 -10.60
N THR A 70 6.44 2.80 -10.54
CA THR A 70 5.73 1.73 -9.80
C THR A 70 5.98 0.35 -10.40
N ASP A 71 5.93 -0.68 -9.55
CA ASP A 71 6.08 -2.10 -9.90
C ASP A 71 7.40 -2.48 -10.60
N ARG A 72 8.37 -1.58 -10.58
CA ARG A 72 9.70 -1.79 -11.14
C ARG A 72 10.77 -1.79 -10.03
N PRO A 73 11.76 -2.68 -10.10
CA PRO A 73 12.94 -2.59 -9.24
C PRO A 73 13.79 -1.38 -9.64
N ILE A 74 14.04 -0.50 -8.66
CA ILE A 74 14.90 0.68 -8.76
C ILE A 74 16.20 0.36 -8.02
N SER A 75 17.34 0.46 -8.70
CA SER A 75 18.64 0.17 -8.07
C SER A 75 19.12 1.31 -7.18
N VAL A 76 19.98 1.01 -6.19
CA VAL A 76 20.63 2.05 -5.37
C VAL A 76 21.34 3.06 -6.26
N THR A 77 22.13 2.59 -7.23
CA THR A 77 22.88 3.43 -8.18
C THR A 77 21.98 4.35 -8.99
N GLU A 78 20.77 3.89 -9.35
CA GLU A 78 19.78 4.70 -10.08
C GLU A 78 19.21 5.80 -9.19
N LEU A 79 18.94 5.52 -7.91
CA LEU A 79 18.54 6.53 -6.93
C LEU A 79 19.66 7.55 -6.68
N GLU A 80 20.91 7.09 -6.55
CA GLU A 80 22.07 7.97 -6.38
C GLU A 80 22.17 8.94 -7.56
N ALA A 81 22.08 8.43 -8.80
CA ALA A 81 22.20 9.25 -10.00
C ALA A 81 21.01 10.22 -10.20
N HIS A 82 19.78 9.75 -10.08
CA HIS A 82 18.59 10.51 -10.50
C HIS A 82 17.88 11.27 -9.37
N VAL A 83 18.05 10.84 -8.11
CA VAL A 83 17.30 11.38 -6.96
C VAL A 83 18.22 12.11 -5.98
N PHE A 84 19.42 11.56 -5.75
CA PHE A 84 20.35 12.04 -4.71
C PHE A 84 21.64 12.68 -5.26
N PHE A 85 21.71 12.94 -6.58
CA PHE A 85 22.78 13.71 -7.21
C PHE A 85 24.19 13.18 -6.92
N GLY A 86 24.37 11.86 -6.96
CA GLY A 86 25.64 11.17 -6.74
C GLY A 86 26.03 10.97 -5.28
N GLN A 87 25.17 11.35 -4.32
CA GLN A 87 25.41 11.02 -2.91
C GLN A 87 25.21 9.53 -2.65
N ASN A 88 26.13 8.91 -1.91
CA ASN A 88 25.97 7.51 -1.50
C ASN A 88 24.74 7.37 -0.59
N VAL A 89 23.80 6.50 -0.97
CA VAL A 89 22.57 6.31 -0.20
C VAL A 89 22.35 4.87 0.23
N ASN A 90 21.77 4.73 1.41
CA ASN A 90 21.26 3.47 1.91
C ASN A 90 19.74 3.48 1.86
N ILE A 91 19.12 2.53 1.16
CA ILE A 91 17.66 2.46 0.98
C ILE A 91 16.91 2.47 2.32
N VAL A 92 17.39 1.75 3.33
CA VAL A 92 16.75 1.68 4.66
C VAL A 92 16.78 3.05 5.34
N LYS A 93 17.88 3.79 5.21
CA LYS A 93 17.98 5.16 5.73
C LYS A 93 17.08 6.12 4.98
N VAL A 94 17.02 6.02 3.64
CA VAL A 94 16.13 6.85 2.82
C VAL A 94 14.68 6.65 3.25
N LEU A 95 14.22 5.40 3.34
CA LEU A 95 12.86 5.08 3.78
C LEU A 95 12.58 5.60 5.19
N SER A 96 13.51 5.42 6.14
CA SER A 96 13.35 5.92 7.51
C SER A 96 13.24 7.45 7.56
N ASN A 97 14.01 8.15 6.71
CA ASN A 97 14.01 9.60 6.63
C ASN A 97 12.76 10.18 5.95
N THR A 98 11.99 9.37 5.20
CA THR A 98 10.72 9.84 4.61
C THR A 98 9.62 10.09 5.64
N HIS A 99 9.78 9.59 6.88
CA HIS A 99 8.75 9.58 7.92
C HIS A 99 7.48 8.80 7.55
N LEU A 100 7.55 7.90 6.55
CA LEU A 100 6.47 6.96 6.28
C LEU A 100 6.27 6.02 7.48
N PRO A 101 5.01 5.73 7.88
CA PRO A 101 4.73 4.74 8.91
C PRO A 101 5.31 3.38 8.55
N LYS A 102 5.79 2.62 9.54
CA LYS A 102 6.40 1.30 9.32
C LYS A 102 5.46 0.34 8.58
N GLU A 103 4.17 0.40 8.90
CA GLU A 103 3.11 -0.38 8.27
C GLU A 103 3.06 -0.11 6.75
N ILE A 104 3.08 1.15 6.35
CA ILE A 104 3.09 1.56 4.94
C ILE A 104 4.37 1.06 4.25
N ILE A 105 5.52 1.17 4.91
CA ILE A 105 6.79 0.67 4.36
C ILE A 105 6.72 -0.84 4.13
N SER A 106 6.28 -1.63 5.11
CA SER A 106 6.20 -3.08 4.99
C SER A 106 5.17 -3.56 3.96
N THR A 107 4.10 -2.79 3.75
CA THR A 107 3.00 -3.17 2.86
C THR A 107 3.30 -2.83 1.40
N PHE A 108 3.90 -1.66 1.14
CA PHE A 108 4.04 -1.13 -0.23
C PHE A 108 5.47 -1.17 -0.77
N PHE A 109 6.48 -1.39 0.07
CA PHE A 109 7.89 -1.41 -0.35
C PHE A 109 8.52 -2.79 -0.16
N CYS A 110 9.13 -3.30 -1.22
CA CYS A 110 9.99 -4.48 -1.17
C CYS A 110 11.45 -4.04 -1.30
N VAL A 111 12.22 -4.21 -0.22
CA VAL A 111 13.64 -3.85 -0.17
C VAL A 111 14.49 -5.10 -0.37
N SER A 112 15.35 -5.06 -1.38
CA SER A 112 16.42 -6.04 -1.60
C SER A 112 17.78 -5.40 -1.31
N LYS A 113 18.86 -6.21 -1.32
CA LYS A 113 20.21 -5.76 -0.95
C LYS A 113 20.65 -4.48 -1.69
N ASN A 114 20.35 -4.38 -2.99
CA ASN A 114 20.77 -3.27 -3.85
C ASN A 114 19.61 -2.64 -4.66
N SER A 115 18.36 -2.93 -4.30
CA SER A 115 17.21 -2.40 -5.03
C SER A 115 15.98 -2.22 -4.16
N LEU A 116 15.09 -1.35 -4.59
CA LEU A 116 13.80 -1.04 -3.99
C LEU A 116 12.72 -1.25 -5.05
N THR A 117 11.63 -1.92 -4.70
CA THR A 117 10.42 -1.96 -5.52
C THR A 117 9.28 -1.32 -4.75
N PHE A 118 8.62 -0.35 -5.36
CA PHE A 118 7.42 0.27 -4.82
C PHE A 118 6.20 -0.28 -5.55
N LYS A 119 5.28 -0.90 -4.80
CA LYS A 119 3.96 -1.27 -5.29
C LYS A 119 3.00 -0.22 -4.78
N ASN A 120 2.22 0.42 -5.66
CA ASN A 120 1.23 1.42 -5.24
C ASN A 120 -0.12 0.80 -4.82
N LYS A 121 -0.30 -0.49 -5.12
CA LYS A 121 -1.43 -1.35 -4.75
C LYS A 121 -0.94 -2.47 -3.87
N ALA A 122 -1.57 -2.64 -2.71
CA ALA A 122 -1.28 -3.74 -1.82
C ALA A 122 -2.56 -4.32 -1.22
N PHE A 123 -2.62 -5.64 -1.19
CA PHE A 123 -3.67 -6.38 -0.49
C PHE A 123 -3.24 -6.52 0.98
N LEU A 124 -4.12 -6.11 1.89
CA LEU A 124 -3.92 -6.38 3.31
C LEU A 124 -3.97 -7.91 3.53
N LYS A 125 -2.90 -8.45 4.11
CA LYS A 125 -2.86 -9.86 4.57
C LYS A 125 -3.65 -10.06 5.85
#